data_AF-A0A834SD46-F1
#
_entry.id   AF-A0A834SD46-F1
#
_cell.length_a   1.000
_cell.length_b   1.000
_cell.length_c   1.000
_cell.angle_alpha   90.00
_cell.angle_beta   90.00
_cell.angle_gamma   90.00
#
_symmetry.space_group_name_H-M   'P 1'
#
loop_
_entity.id
_entity.type
_entity.pdbx_description
1 polymer ?
#
loop_
_entity_poly.entity_id
_entity_poly.type
_entity_poly.pdbx_seq_one_letter_code
_entity_poly.pdbx_strand_id
1 'polypeptide(L)'
;MDVNGRILDKDSMGEDLFWAIRGGGGGSFGVVLSYTVKLVRVPETVTVFRVERMLEQNATDLVVQWQEVAPRVKLFPLDDILRVAPQRECGSERACAKVVDVRT
;
A
#
# COMPACT_ATOMS: atom_id res chain seq x y z
N MET A 1 -10.71 -12.86 17.10
CA MET A 1 -11.81 -13.04 18.08
C MET A 1 -13.10 -12.82 17.34
N ASP A 2 -13.97 -13.83 17.33
CA ASP A 2 -15.29 -13.75 16.68
C ASP A 2 -16.34 -13.08 17.58
N VAL A 3 -17.57 -12.95 17.07
CA VAL A 3 -18.71 -12.35 17.81
C VAL A 3 -19.07 -13.09 19.09
N ASN A 4 -18.70 -14.37 19.21
CA ASN A 4 -18.93 -15.20 20.38
C ASN A 4 -17.75 -15.17 21.36
N GLY A 5 -16.74 -14.35 21.08
CA GLY A 5 -15.54 -14.22 21.89
C GLY A 5 -14.53 -15.36 21.76
N ARG A 6 -14.66 -16.21 20.74
CA ARG A 6 -13.74 -17.31 20.49
C ARG A 6 -12.49 -16.80 19.78
N ILE A 7 -11.33 -17.31 20.19
CA ILE A 7 -10.07 -17.09 19.47
C ILE A 7 -9.96 -18.18 18.41
N LEU A 8 -9.82 -17.75 17.16
CA LEU A 8 -9.73 -18.62 16.00
C LEU A 8 -8.36 -18.42 15.35
N ASP A 9 -7.70 -19.52 15.02
CA ASP A 9 -6.54 -19.58 14.15
C ASP A 9 -6.95 -19.83 12.69
N LYS A 10 -5.98 -19.90 11.77
CA LYS A 10 -6.23 -20.08 10.34
C LYS A 10 -7.07 -21.32 10.05
N ASP A 11 -6.81 -22.41 10.76
CA ASP A 11 -7.42 -23.71 10.47
C ASP A 11 -8.84 -23.80 11.06
N SER A 12 -9.09 -23.17 12.22
CA SER A 12 -10.39 -23.15 12.88
C SER A 12 -11.37 -22.08 12.36
N MET A 13 -10.87 -21.01 11.71
CA MET A 13 -11.73 -19.95 11.18
C MET A 13 -12.35 -20.27 9.80
N GLY A 14 -11.78 -21.23 9.06
CA GLY A 14 -12.20 -21.57 7.71
C GLY A 14 -11.61 -20.66 6.63
N GLU A 15 -11.56 -21.15 5.39
CA GLU A 15 -10.89 -20.47 4.27
C GLU A 15 -11.56 -19.14 3.89
N ASP A 16 -12.89 -19.07 3.94
CA ASP A 16 -13.66 -17.87 3.56
C ASP A 16 -13.38 -16.70 4.51
N LEU A 17 -13.37 -16.95 5.81
CA LEU A 17 -13.07 -15.94 6.81
C LEU A 17 -11.59 -15.54 6.75
N PHE A 18 -10.70 -16.51 6.54
CA PHE A 18 -9.27 -16.25 6.34
C PHE A 18 -8.98 -15.44 5.06
N TRP A 19 -9.79 -15.60 4.01
CA TRP A 19 -9.72 -14.77 2.81
C TRP A 19 -10.23 -13.35 3.09
N ALA A 20 -11.40 -13.22 3.73
CA ALA A 20 -12.03 -11.93 3.98
C ALA A 20 -11.16 -10.98 4.82
N ILE A 21 -10.45 -11.49 5.84
CA ILE A 21 -9.59 -10.65 6.68
C ILE A 21 -8.30 -10.17 5.99
N ARG A 22 -7.93 -10.75 4.83
CA ARG A 22 -6.71 -10.40 4.07
C ARG A 22 -6.93 -9.31 3.01
N GLY A 23 -7.82 -8.35 3.28
CA GLY A 23 -8.07 -7.22 2.39
C GLY A 23 -9.46 -6.61 2.51
N GLY A 24 -10.41 -7.32 3.13
CA GLY A 24 -11.79 -6.84 3.33
C GLY A 24 -11.96 -5.80 4.44
N GLY A 25 -10.88 -5.41 5.13
CA GLY A 25 -10.91 -4.47 6.25
C GLY A 25 -11.18 -5.14 7.59
N GLY A 26 -10.30 -4.90 8.57
CA GLY A 26 -10.31 -5.60 9.86
C GLY A 26 -11.48 -5.29 10.80
N GLY A 27 -12.35 -4.31 10.48
CA GLY A 27 -13.47 -3.93 11.34
C GLY A 27 -14.74 -4.77 11.15
N SER A 28 -14.85 -5.52 10.05
CA SER A 28 -16.11 -6.19 9.67
C SER A 28 -16.21 -7.66 10.12
N PHE A 29 -15.08 -8.30 10.41
CA PHE A 29 -14.98 -9.76 10.55
C PHE A 29 -14.51 -10.21 11.95
N GLY A 30 -14.55 -9.31 12.93
CA GLY A 30 -14.09 -9.53 14.30
C GLY A 30 -12.77 -8.80 14.60
N VAL A 31 -12.13 -9.14 15.72
CA VAL A 31 -10.89 -8.49 16.15
C VAL A 31 -9.69 -9.39 15.84
N VAL A 32 -8.76 -8.91 15.02
CA VAL A 32 -7.52 -9.64 14.72
C VAL A 32 -6.49 -9.41 15.82
N LEU A 33 -6.01 -10.50 16.44
CA LEU A 33 -5.10 -10.44 17.59
C LEU A 33 -3.63 -10.51 17.16
N SER A 34 -3.31 -11.27 16.11
CA SER A 34 -1.94 -11.44 15.61
C SER A 34 -1.94 -11.84 14.14
N TYR A 35 -0.81 -11.62 13.47
CA TYR A 35 -0.57 -12.03 12.09
C TYR A 35 0.74 -12.82 12.02
N THR A 36 0.74 -13.91 11.25
CA THR A 36 1.96 -14.60 10.82
C THR A 36 2.25 -14.20 9.38
N VAL A 37 3.34 -13.48 9.17
CA VAL A 37 3.73 -12.97 7.84
C VAL A 37 4.87 -13.80 7.25
N LYS A 38 4.88 -13.97 5.92
CA LYS A 38 5.98 -14.58 5.19
C LYS A 38 6.96 -13.49 4.76
N LEU A 39 8.19 -13.56 5.27
CA LEU A 39 9.24 -12.63 4.89
C LEU A 39 9.74 -12.90 3.47
N VAL A 40 9.99 -11.83 2.72
CA VAL A 40 10.59 -11.87 1.38
C VAL A 40 12.04 -11.42 1.44
N ARG A 41 12.88 -11.94 0.54
CA ARG A 41 14.31 -11.61 0.52
C ARG A 41 14.54 -10.26 -0.16
N VAL A 42 15.22 -9.36 0.53
CA VAL A 42 15.61 -8.03 0.05
C VAL A 42 17.11 -8.03 -0.25
N PRO A 43 17.59 -7.38 -1.33
CA PRO A 43 19.02 -7.19 -1.57
C PRO A 43 19.66 -6.33 -0.48
N GLU A 44 20.96 -6.49 -0.24
CA GLU A 44 21.67 -5.78 0.83
C GLU A 44 21.70 -4.25 0.62
N THR A 45 21.75 -3.80 -0.63
CA THR A 45 21.73 -2.38 -0.99
C THR A 45 20.54 -2.06 -1.88
N VAL A 46 19.77 -1.05 -1.50
CA VAL A 46 18.65 -0.49 -2.27
C VAL A 46 18.93 0.98 -2.59
N THR A 47 18.56 1.43 -3.79
CA THR A 47 18.70 2.84 -4.19
C THR A 47 17.33 3.49 -4.25
N VAL A 48 17.17 4.61 -3.54
CA VAL A 48 15.93 5.41 -3.51
C VAL A 48 16.21 6.78 -4.09
N PHE A 49 15.34 7.27 -4.96
CA PHE A 49 15.37 8.64 -5.47
C PHE A 49 14.02 9.31 -5.31
N ARG A 50 14.01 10.64 -5.16
CA ARG A 50 12.80 11.47 -5.11
C ARG A 50 12.98 12.63 -6.07
N VAL A 51 12.05 12.77 -7.01
CA VAL A 51 12.02 13.88 -7.98
C VAL A 51 10.73 14.64 -7.76
N GLU A 52 10.84 15.94 -7.47
CA GLU A 52 9.69 16.83 -7.32
C GLU A 52 9.49 17.61 -8.62
N ARG A 53 8.23 17.68 -9.09
CA ARG A 53 7.83 18.42 -10.29
C ARG A 53 6.55 19.20 -10.01
N MET A 54 6.54 20.47 -10.38
CA MET A 54 5.37 21.33 -10.30
C MET A 54 4.54 21.26 -11.57
N LEU A 55 3.26 21.66 -11.52
CA LEU A 55 2.39 21.69 -12.70
C LEU A 55 2.97 22.53 -13.84
N GLU A 56 3.60 23.66 -13.50
CA GLU A 56 4.30 24.55 -14.44
C GLU A 56 5.50 23.89 -15.14
N GLN A 57 5.97 22.77 -14.63
CA GLN A 57 7.10 21.99 -15.16
C GLN A 57 6.64 20.73 -15.91
N ASN A 58 5.45 20.76 -16.51
CA ASN A 58 4.84 19.65 -17.24
C ASN A 58 4.68 18.37 -16.40
N ALA A 59 4.32 18.50 -15.11
CA ALA A 59 4.12 17.34 -14.24
C ALA A 59 3.03 16.37 -14.75
N THR A 60 1.99 16.88 -15.43
CA THR A 60 0.89 16.07 -15.97
C THR A 60 1.37 15.06 -17.00
N ASP A 61 2.17 15.50 -17.98
CA ASP A 61 2.69 14.63 -19.04
C ASP A 61 3.60 13.54 -18.46
N LEU A 62 4.39 13.90 -17.43
CA LEU A 62 5.22 12.95 -16.71
C LEU A 62 4.39 11.89 -15.98
N VAL A 63 3.26 12.26 -15.35
CA VAL A 63 2.37 11.29 -14.69
C VAL A 63 1.75 10.34 -15.72
N VAL A 64 1.33 10.85 -16.88
CA VAL A 64 0.76 10.02 -17.97
C VAL A 64 1.80 9.02 -18.46
N GLN A 65 3.01 9.48 -18.80
CA GLN A 65 4.10 8.60 -19.22
C GLN A 65 4.46 7.58 -18.13
N TRP A 66 4.44 8.01 -16.87
CA TRP A 66 4.71 7.14 -15.73
C TRP A 66 3.66 6.02 -15.60
N GLN A 67 2.37 6.31 -15.80
CA GLN A 67 1.31 5.30 -15.76
C GLN A 67 1.49 4.21 -16.83
N GLU A 68 2.06 4.54 -17.98
CA GLU A 68 2.37 3.56 -19.04
C GLU A 68 3.62 2.73 -18.76
N VAL A 69 4.67 3.36 -18.22
CA VAL A 69 5.99 2.74 -18.06
C VAL A 69 6.10 1.97 -16.74
N ALA A 70 5.57 2.51 -15.63
CA ALA A 70 5.76 1.94 -14.30
C ALA A 70 5.35 0.47 -14.16
N PRO A 71 4.19 0.01 -14.69
CA PRO A 71 3.80 -1.40 -14.58
C PRO A 71 4.67 -2.36 -15.40
N ARG A 72 5.43 -1.86 -16.38
CA ARG A 72 6.26 -2.67 -17.29
C ARG A 72 7.71 -2.79 -16.83
N VAL A 73 8.16 -1.84 -16.02
CA VAL A 73 9.54 -1.80 -15.53
C VAL A 73 9.72 -2.84 -14.42
N LYS A 74 10.55 -3.85 -14.69
CA LYS A 74 10.95 -4.86 -13.69
C LYS A 74 12.17 -4.38 -12.92
N LEU A 75 11.97 -3.49 -11.94
CA LEU A 75 13.03 -3.03 -11.04
C LEU A 75 13.15 -3.98 -9.84
N PHE A 76 13.97 -5.02 -9.95
CA PHE A 76 14.36 -5.95 -8.87
C PHE A 76 13.19 -6.67 -8.14
N PRO A 77 13.42 -7.78 -7.40
CA PRO A 77 12.36 -8.67 -6.93
C PRO A 77 11.69 -8.16 -5.64
N LEU A 78 11.43 -6.86 -5.57
CA LEU A 78 10.56 -6.24 -4.58
C LEU A 78 9.67 -5.30 -5.34
N ASP A 79 8.49 -5.81 -5.63
CA ASP A 79 7.43 -5.07 -6.26
C ASP A 79 7.22 -3.73 -5.51
N ASP A 80 7.10 -2.65 -6.28
CA ASP A 80 6.56 -1.34 -5.87
C ASP A 80 7.37 -0.40 -4.97
N ILE A 81 8.45 0.20 -5.49
CA ILE A 81 8.93 1.49 -4.95
C ILE A 81 9.10 2.56 -6.03
N LEU A 82 8.29 2.50 -7.09
CA LEU A 82 8.05 3.69 -7.89
C LEU A 82 6.65 4.19 -7.57
N ARG A 83 6.54 5.34 -6.89
CA ARG A 83 5.27 5.96 -6.52
C ARG A 83 5.26 7.40 -7.01
N VAL A 84 4.27 7.74 -7.81
CA VAL A 84 3.94 9.13 -8.13
C VAL A 84 2.74 9.53 -7.27
N ALA A 85 2.92 10.54 -6.43
CA ALA A 85 1.86 11.09 -5.60
C ALA A 85 1.73 12.59 -5.89
N PRO A 86 0.54 13.08 -6.29
CA PRO A 86 0.33 14.51 -6.42
C PRO A 86 0.49 15.16 -5.04
N GLN A 87 1.38 16.15 -4.95
CA GLN A 87 1.42 17.02 -3.79
C GLN A 87 0.33 18.07 -3.96
N ARG A 88 -0.59 18.17 -3.00
CA ARG A 88 -1.46 19.35 -2.92
C ARG A 88 -0.64 20.47 -2.31
N GLU A 89 -0.66 21.64 -2.93
CA GLU A 89 -0.26 22.86 -2.21
C GLU A 89 -1.28 23.09 -1.09
N CYS A 90 -0.85 22.82 0.14
CA CYS A 90 -1.62 23.26 1.30
C CYS A 90 -1.22 24.69 1.63
N GLY A 91 -2.18 25.61 1.54
CA GLY A 91 -2.06 26.90 2.20
C GLY A 91 -1.81 26.72 3.70
N SER A 92 -1.09 27.67 4.31
CA SER A 92 -0.42 27.57 5.61
C SER A 92 -1.28 27.23 6.84
N GLU A 93 -2.58 26.98 6.68
CA GLU A 93 -3.53 26.86 7.80
C GLU A 93 -4.36 25.58 7.82
N ARG A 94 -4.17 24.65 6.87
CA ARG A 94 -4.81 23.33 6.95
C ARG A 94 -3.77 22.24 6.75
N ALA A 95 -3.71 21.30 7.69
CA ALA A 95 -2.95 20.08 7.52
C ALA A 95 -3.50 19.35 6.28
N CYS A 96 -2.69 19.21 5.23
CA CYS A 96 -3.05 18.38 4.09
C CYS A 96 -3.09 16.94 4.57
N ALA A 97 -4.29 16.38 4.66
CA ALA A 97 -4.48 14.95 4.83
C ALA A 97 -3.76 14.25 3.66
N LYS A 98 -2.67 13.54 3.96
CA LYS A 98 -2.05 12.63 3.02
C LYS A 98 -3.00 11.45 2.87
N VAL A 99 -3.78 11.41 1.78
CA VAL A 99 -4.43 10.17 1.35
C VAL A 99 -3.31 9.29 0.81
N VAL A 100 -2.80 8.42 1.67
CA VAL A 100 -1.88 7.36 1.27
C VAL A 100 -2.74 6.25 0.68
N ASP A 101 -2.77 6.15 -0.64
CA ASP A 101 -3.35 4.99 -1.33
C ASP A 101 -2.44 3.79 -1.06
N VAL A 102 -2.77 3.02 -0.03
CA VAL A 102 -2.22 1.68 0.21
C VAL A 102 -3.02 0.75 -0.67
N ARG A 103 -2.51 0.46 -1.87
CA ARG A 103 -3.02 -0.67 -2.66
C ARG A 103 -2.49 -1.96 -2.03
N THR A 104 -3.42 -2.84 -1.68
CA THR A 104 -3.19 -4.24 -1.25
C THR A 104 -3.24 -5.17 -2.43
#